data_AF-K5WKV0-F1
#
_entry.id   AF-K5WKV0-F1
#
_cell.length_a   1.000
_cell.length_b   1.000
_cell.length_c   1.000
_cell.angle_alpha   90.00
_cell.angle_beta   90.00
_cell.angle_gamma   90.00
#
_symmetry.space_group_name_H-M   'P 1'
#
loop_
_entity.id
_entity.type
_entity.pdbx_description
1 polymer ?
#
loop_
_entity_poly.entity_id
_entity_poly.type
_entity_poly.pdbx_seq_one_letter_code
_entity_poly.pdbx_strand_id
1 'polypeptide(L)'
;MAEHDPWSPINHNVSDAMRTANDDHGWMTISWVCRCWRVIVLNAPVLWTKIRVTDPIDSVKAYLERSQEAPLSILGRLQFHREDKVKCIASPHTWSLGWRG
;
A
#
# COMPACT_ATOMS: atom_id res chain seq x y z
N MET A 1 -23.41 -10.67 -40.09
CA MET A 1 -23.52 -9.30 -39.54
C MET A 1 -24.17 -9.44 -38.19
N ALA A 2 -23.38 -9.48 -37.12
CA ALA A 2 -23.90 -9.51 -35.75
C ALA A 2 -23.75 -8.11 -35.17
N GLU A 3 -24.85 -7.57 -34.70
CA GLU A 3 -24.98 -6.21 -34.18
C GLU A 3 -24.29 -6.13 -32.82
N HIS A 4 -23.37 -5.18 -32.66
CA HIS A 4 -22.81 -4.82 -31.37
C HIS A 4 -23.87 -4.03 -30.60
N ASP A 5 -24.36 -4.59 -29.49
CA ASP A 5 -25.30 -3.91 -28.59
C ASP A 5 -24.58 -2.79 -27.80
N PRO A 6 -24.98 -1.51 -27.95
CA PRO A 6 -24.30 -0.39 -27.31
C PRO A 6 -24.48 -0.28 -25.79
N TRP A 7 -25.36 -1.09 -25.18
CA TRP A 7 -25.76 -0.96 -23.78
C TRP A 7 -25.39 -2.17 -22.91
N SER A 8 -24.47 -3.02 -23.36
CA SER A 8 -23.84 -3.98 -22.45
C SER A 8 -23.11 -3.22 -21.35
N PRO A 9 -23.48 -3.39 -20.05
CA PRO A 9 -22.74 -2.78 -18.97
C PRO A 9 -21.33 -3.36 -19.00
N ILE A 10 -20.32 -2.50 -19.15
CA ILE A 10 -18.91 -2.89 -18.99
C ILE A 10 -18.74 -3.26 -17.51
N ASN A 11 -19.12 -4.48 -17.16
CA ASN A 11 -19.02 -5.02 -15.83
C ASN A 11 -17.65 -5.71 -15.69
N HIS A 12 -16.64 -4.88 -15.54
CA HIS A 12 -15.40 -5.21 -14.84
C HIS A 12 -14.89 -3.86 -14.33
N ASN A 13 -14.63 -3.74 -13.02
CA ASN A 13 -13.76 -2.73 -12.38
C ASN A 13 -14.39 -1.58 -11.58
N VAL A 14 -15.67 -1.61 -11.15
CA VAL A 14 -16.16 -0.58 -10.21
C VAL A 14 -15.28 -0.53 -8.95
N SER A 15 -14.74 -1.66 -8.51
CA SER A 15 -13.80 -1.77 -7.38
C SER A 15 -12.42 -1.15 -7.64
N ASP A 16 -11.93 -1.18 -8.89
CA ASP A 16 -10.62 -0.61 -9.25
C ASP A 16 -10.74 0.90 -9.46
N ALA A 17 -11.85 1.37 -10.03
CA ALA A 17 -12.16 2.80 -10.14
C ALA A 17 -12.39 3.46 -8.78
N MET A 18 -12.99 2.75 -7.81
CA MET A 18 -13.08 3.23 -6.42
C MET A 18 -11.72 3.21 -5.69
N ARG A 19 -10.75 2.41 -6.16
CA ARG A 19 -9.41 2.34 -5.55
C ARG A 19 -8.48 3.46 -6.05
N THR A 20 -8.73 4.01 -7.23
CA THR A 20 -8.00 5.17 -7.78
C THR A 20 -8.59 6.50 -7.32
N ALA A 21 -9.84 6.53 -6.82
CA ALA A 21 -10.42 7.71 -6.18
C ALA A 21 -9.80 8.06 -4.81
N ASN A 22 -8.97 7.17 -4.27
CA ASN A 22 -8.22 7.42 -3.04
C ASN A 22 -6.89 8.13 -3.34
N ASP A 23 -6.86 9.10 -4.25
CA ASP A 23 -5.68 9.98 -4.40
C ASP A 23 -5.63 10.93 -3.19
N ASP A 24 -5.09 10.42 -2.07
CA ASP A 24 -4.88 11.11 -0.79
C ASP A 24 -3.98 12.37 -0.91
N HIS A 25 -3.47 12.65 -2.12
CA HIS A 25 -2.57 13.74 -2.44
C HIS A 25 -3.15 14.76 -3.43
N GLY A 26 -4.48 14.82 -3.62
CA GLY A 26 -5.11 15.82 -4.49
C GLY A 26 -4.66 17.27 -4.20
N TRP A 27 -4.31 17.58 -2.95
CA TRP A 27 -3.73 18.86 -2.54
C TRP A 27 -2.38 19.19 -3.22
N MET A 28 -1.64 18.21 -3.73
CA MET A 28 -0.41 18.45 -4.49
C MET A 28 -0.70 19.17 -5.79
N THR A 29 -1.84 18.89 -6.45
CA THR A 29 -2.25 19.60 -7.67
C THR A 29 -2.50 21.09 -7.40
N ILE A 30 -3.04 21.41 -6.22
CA ILE A 30 -3.30 22.79 -5.78
C ILE A 30 -1.98 23.57 -5.65
N SER A 31 -0.89 22.90 -5.27
CA SER A 31 0.44 23.55 -5.17
C SER A 31 0.98 24.09 -6.51
N TRP A 32 0.44 23.63 -7.64
CA TRP A 32 0.84 24.07 -8.98
C TRP A 32 0.04 25.26 -9.52
N VAL A 33 -1.07 25.65 -8.87
CA VAL A 33 -1.95 26.74 -9.34
C VAL A 33 -1.21 28.09 -9.35
N CYS A 34 -0.57 28.44 -8.22
CA CYS A 34 0.28 29.62 -8.13
C CYS A 34 1.32 29.49 -7.02
N ARG A 35 2.28 30.42 -6.98
CA ARG A 35 3.34 30.45 -5.94
C ARG A 35 2.77 30.57 -4.53
N CYS A 36 1.68 31.33 -4.34
CA CYS A 36 1.04 31.49 -3.02
C CYS A 36 0.47 30.16 -2.51
N TRP A 37 -0.24 29.40 -3.35
CA TRP A 37 -0.74 28.07 -3.00
C TRP A 37 0.38 27.10 -2.66
N ARG A 38 1.49 27.17 -3.39
CA ARG A 38 2.68 26.36 -3.08
C ARG A 38 3.21 26.65 -1.68
N VAL A 39 3.34 27.92 -1.31
CA VAL A 39 3.79 28.33 0.02
C VAL A 39 2.83 27.84 1.10
N ILE A 40 1.51 28.00 0.90
CA ILE A 40 0.51 27.53 1.86
C ILE A 40 0.61 26.02 2.09
N VAL A 41 0.66 25.25 1.00
CA VAL A 41 0.73 23.78 1.06
C VAL A 41 2.01 23.29 1.74
N LEU A 42 3.15 23.91 1.45
CA LEU A 42 4.43 23.55 2.07
C LEU A 42 4.48 23.85 3.57
N ASN A 43 3.71 24.83 4.04
CA ASN A 43 3.65 25.25 5.44
C ASN A 43 2.46 24.63 6.20
N ALA A 44 1.75 23.65 5.63
CA ALA A 44 0.61 23.00 6.26
C ALA A 44 0.97 21.55 6.62
N PRO A 45 1.51 21.27 7.84
CA PRO A 45 2.00 19.95 8.21
C PRO A 45 0.96 18.83 8.08
N VAL A 46 -0.31 19.16 8.33
CA VAL A 46 -1.45 18.23 8.23
C VAL A 46 -1.57 17.54 6.88
N LEU A 47 -1.16 18.20 5.78
CA LEU A 47 -1.23 17.65 4.43
C LEU A 47 -0.19 16.54 4.19
N TRP A 48 0.89 16.55 4.96
CA TRP A 48 2.04 15.65 4.81
C TRP A 48 1.99 14.45 5.77
N THR A 49 0.89 14.27 6.50
CA THR A 49 0.75 13.22 7.54
C THR A 49 0.36 11.85 7.01
N LYS A 50 -0.26 11.79 5.83
CA LYS A 50 -0.68 10.55 5.19
C LYS A 50 0.46 10.00 4.35
N ILE A 51 1.00 8.86 4.74
CA ILE A 51 2.15 8.21 4.08
C ILE A 51 1.73 6.82 3.64
N ARG A 52 2.00 6.45 2.39
CA ARG A 52 1.82 5.07 1.92
C ARG A 52 3.15 4.36 1.87
N VAL A 53 3.16 3.10 2.31
CA VAL A 53 4.38 2.26 2.26
C VAL A 53 4.83 1.99 0.81
N THR A 54 3.95 2.21 -0.16
CA THR A 54 4.27 2.14 -1.60
C THR A 54 4.92 3.41 -2.16
N ASP A 55 4.98 4.50 -1.39
CA ASP A 55 5.54 5.76 -1.88
C ASP A 55 7.06 5.66 -2.01
N PRO A 56 7.67 6.37 -3.00
CA PRO A 56 9.13 6.44 -3.10
C PRO A 56 9.76 6.98 -1.83
N ILE A 57 10.91 6.41 -1.42
CA ILE A 57 11.57 6.75 -0.15
C ILE A 57 11.88 8.24 -0.02
N ASP A 58 12.25 8.92 -1.12
CA ASP A 58 12.52 10.36 -1.12
C ASP A 58 11.25 11.19 -0.85
N SER A 59 10.11 10.72 -1.35
CA SER A 59 8.80 11.37 -1.09
C SER A 59 8.41 11.17 0.36
N VAL A 60 8.56 9.96 0.90
CA VAL A 60 8.31 9.63 2.31
C VAL A 60 9.17 10.51 3.22
N LYS A 61 10.47 10.64 2.92
CA LYS A 61 11.38 11.52 3.66
C LYS A 61 10.88 12.95 3.68
N ALA A 62 10.49 13.47 2.52
CA ALA A 62 9.96 14.83 2.42
C ALA A 62 8.62 15.01 3.15
N TYR A 63 7.79 13.97 3.25
CA TYR A 63 6.52 14.00 4.00
C TYR A 63 6.79 14.00 5.52
N LEU A 64 7.75 13.19 5.97
CA LEU A 64 8.19 13.16 7.38
C LEU A 64 8.81 14.50 7.81
N GLU A 65 9.67 15.09 6.98
CA GLU A 65 10.27 16.40 7.29
C GLU A 65 9.22 17.52 7.40
N ARG A 66 8.16 17.46 6.58
CA ARG A 66 7.13 18.53 6.52
C ARG A 66 5.95 18.32 7.47
N SER A 67 5.71 17.10 7.93
CA SER A 67 4.66 16.80 8.91
C SER A 67 5.02 17.23 10.32
N GLN A 68 6.30 17.49 10.61
CA GLN A 68 6.78 18.00 11.91
C GLN A 68 6.30 17.11 13.07
N GLU A 69 5.58 17.68 14.04
CA GLU A 69 5.03 16.95 15.20
C GLU A 69 3.57 16.50 14.99
N ALA A 70 3.02 16.66 13.78
CA ALA A 70 1.66 16.26 13.48
C ALA A 70 1.51 14.71 13.52
N PRO A 71 0.39 14.18 14.04
CA PRO A 71 0.15 12.74 14.05
C PRO A 71 0.17 12.13 12.64
N LEU A 72 0.99 11.10 12.45
CA LEU A 72 1.14 10.42 11.16
C LEU A 72 0.13 9.28 10.98
N SER A 73 -0.36 9.11 9.75
CA SER A 73 -1.19 7.98 9.34
C SER A 73 -0.47 7.21 8.23
N ILE A 74 -0.03 5.99 8.55
CA ILE A 74 0.72 5.14 7.64
C ILE A 74 -0.18 4.03 7.12
N LEU A 75 -0.34 3.97 5.79
CA LEU A 75 -1.11 2.93 5.12
C LEU A 75 -0.18 1.99 4.35
N GLY A 76 -0.21 0.71 4.72
CA GLY A 76 0.57 -0.33 4.05
C GLY A 76 -0.27 -1.57 3.79
N ARG A 77 0.04 -2.29 2.71
CA ARG A 77 -0.46 -3.65 2.52
C ARG A 77 0.55 -4.60 3.17
N LEU A 78 0.18 -5.15 4.31
CA LEU A 78 0.95 -6.23 4.92
C LEU A 78 0.80 -7.47 4.03
N GLN A 79 1.92 -7.96 3.49
CA GLN A 79 1.98 -9.27 2.85
C GLN A 79 2.61 -10.23 3.85
N PHE A 80 1.80 -11.13 4.39
CA PHE A 80 2.31 -12.22 5.21
C PHE A 80 2.89 -13.26 4.28
N HIS A 81 4.23 -13.33 4.24
CA HIS A 81 4.91 -14.43 3.59
C HIS A 81 4.67 -15.68 4.44
N ARG A 82 3.81 -16.58 3.97
CA ARG A 82 3.64 -17.90 4.59
C ARG A 82 4.95 -18.64 4.37
N GLU A 83 5.72 -18.88 5.43
CA GLU A 83 6.90 -19.74 5.34
C GLU A 83 6.45 -21.15 4.94
N ASP A 84 6.74 -21.53 3.69
CA ASP A 84 6.56 -22.88 3.23
C ASP A 84 7.67 -23.77 3.83
N LYS A 85 7.22 -24.66 4.73
CA LYS A 85 7.87 -25.86 5.26
C LYS A 85 8.98 -25.64 6.30
N VAL A 86 8.54 -25.62 7.57
CA VAL A 86 9.33 -26.22 8.65
C VAL A 86 9.62 -27.67 8.25
N LYS A 87 10.83 -27.95 7.75
CA LYS A 87 11.31 -29.31 7.59
C LYS A 87 11.64 -29.81 8.99
N CYS A 88 10.72 -30.56 9.60
CA CYS A 88 11.06 -31.37 10.76
C CYS A 88 12.18 -32.31 10.33
N ILE A 89 13.41 -31.98 10.73
CA ILE A 89 14.55 -32.86 10.54
C ILE A 89 14.35 -33.98 11.55
N ALA A 90 13.63 -35.02 11.17
CA ALA A 90 13.59 -36.24 11.96
C ALA A 90 15.03 -36.74 12.06
N SER A 91 15.59 -36.71 13.26
CA SER A 91 16.95 -37.16 13.51
C SER A 91 17.01 -38.67 13.24
N PRO A 92 17.95 -39.19 12.43
CA PRO A 92 17.93 -40.58 11.97
C PRO A 92 18.07 -41.68 13.03
N HIS A 93 18.25 -41.35 14.31
CA HIS A 93 18.65 -42.30 15.34
C HIS A 93 17.59 -42.50 16.44
N THR A 94 16.34 -42.75 16.05
CA THR A 94 15.32 -43.27 16.99
C THR A 94 14.45 -44.33 16.34
N TRP A 95 15.06 -45.33 15.72
CA TRP A 95 14.40 -46.61 15.51
C TRP A 95 15.43 -47.70 15.73
N SER A 96 15.18 -48.54 16.76
CA SER A 96 15.77 -49.86 17.04
C SER A 96 16.25 -50.03 18.49
N LEU A 97 15.35 -49.89 19.47
CA LEU A 97 15.43 -50.72 20.68
C LEU A 97 14.02 -51.24 21.00
N GLY A 98 13.89 -52.57 21.03
CA GLY A 98 12.66 -53.34 21.30
C GLY A 98 11.74 -53.35 20.08
N TRP A 99 11.26 -54.47 19.54
CA TRP A 99 10.67 -55.62 20.23
C TRP A 99 10.56 -56.81 19.25
N ARG A 100 11.08 -57.97 19.65
CA ARG A 100 10.55 -59.32 19.39
C ARG A 100 11.45 -60.26 20.23
N GLY A 101 10.98 -60.92 21.28
CA GLY A 101 9.77 -61.74 21.33
C GLY A 101 10.23 -63.16 21.09
#